data_AF-A0A932W6B7-F1
#
_entry.id   AF-A0A932W6B7-F1
#
_cell.length_a   1.000
_cell.length_b   1.000
_cell.length_c   1.000
_cell.angle_alpha   90.00
_cell.angle_beta   90.00
_cell.angle_gamma   90.00
#
_symmetry.space_group_name_H-M   'P 1'
#
loop_
_entity.id
_entity.type
_entity.pdbx_description
1 polymer ?
#
loop_
_entity_poly.entity_id
_entity_poly.type
_entity_poly.pdbx_seq_one_letter_code
_entity_poly.pdbx_strand_id
1 'polypeptide(L)'
;MTWNVGTRHEVVGVLTCDSPLHVGGWDPSAAADLAVARDGLDRPMIPGTSLAGALRGWLTQVRDGAGDRRFTDSTIRELFGHLEEREQLGSPARIRIDDAPACDADLEPVIRDGVAIDRRTGSAAAGFLYEREVLPVGATFSFRLAADEPPGGDPTVAQTVELLVTGLRTGQITIGAGRTRGLGRVTLTQVRTRQADLSQRDGMLAWLAGSATWRPVTTTPEEPVSTGWLSIDIDWEPAGPLLVKDSLDGALVDTLPLTERTTDDRVHLLLPGSSVKGVLRAHAERIVRTLRGTDADASLRVVLDRERLPGVVPLFGSGPQRPTNGDRPNRGQDRDPGWRGALEVADCHSTAHVTTEQWQAVITAHPTRDTPHGGTDGRTTREARQQRGDERDAGRGALTAQLDALNNQISLRVADHVAIDRWTGGAAEGLLYSVLEPTRITWEPLRLRLDTTRLAAPTKTDQPGNTDQPLDTRTALSVALLLLILRDLADGWLTVGFGGTRGRGQIAVDQIRFTGAGLAEPWSQLTGRTLEQILNDPPPGVAEAMTRWAETFPNPHSPKVTP
;
A
#
# COMPACT_ATOMS: atom_id res chain seq x y z
N MET A 1 -21.84 35.07 -4.97
CA MET A 1 -22.64 33.92 -4.51
C MET A 1 -23.27 34.27 -3.17
N THR A 2 -24.57 34.08 -3.00
CA THR A 2 -25.27 34.23 -1.72
C THR A 2 -25.02 32.99 -0.86
N TRP A 3 -24.46 33.18 0.34
CA TRP A 3 -24.11 32.10 1.28
C TRP A 3 -25.28 31.72 2.19
N ASN A 4 -26.44 31.46 1.58
CA ASN A 4 -27.63 31.06 2.34
C ASN A 4 -27.64 29.55 2.51
N VAL A 5 -28.17 29.07 3.63
CA VAL A 5 -28.28 27.64 3.94
C VAL A 5 -29.74 27.20 3.82
N GLY A 6 -29.98 26.17 3.02
CA GLY A 6 -31.23 25.42 2.94
C GLY A 6 -31.19 24.24 3.90
N THR A 7 -31.12 23.03 3.36
CA THR A 7 -31.00 21.80 4.15
C THR A 7 -29.59 21.59 4.67
N ARG A 8 -29.45 21.32 5.96
CA ARG A 8 -28.22 20.79 6.54
C ARG A 8 -28.33 19.28 6.71
N HIS A 9 -27.32 18.56 6.23
CA HIS A 9 -27.13 17.14 6.42
C HIS A 9 -25.97 16.89 7.36
N GLU A 10 -26.11 15.91 8.25
CA GLU A 10 -25.00 15.44 9.07
C GLU A 10 -24.96 13.92 9.10
N VAL A 11 -23.75 13.40 8.96
CA VAL A 11 -23.42 11.98 9.01
C VAL A 11 -22.43 11.76 10.13
N VAL A 12 -22.70 10.75 10.97
CA VAL A 12 -21.75 10.26 11.97
C VAL A 12 -21.58 8.75 11.82
N GLY A 13 -20.42 8.24 12.23
CA GLY A 13 -20.13 6.81 12.24
C GLY A 13 -18.75 6.52 12.81
N VAL A 14 -18.29 5.28 12.65
CA VAL A 14 -16.97 4.83 13.08
C VAL A 14 -16.19 4.33 11.86
N LEU A 15 -15.05 4.95 11.57
CA LEU A 15 -14.10 4.45 10.58
C LEU A 15 -13.25 3.37 11.23
N THR A 16 -13.20 2.20 10.62
CA THR A 16 -12.36 1.07 11.06
C THR A 16 -11.27 0.83 10.02
N CYS A 17 -10.03 0.66 10.45
CA CYS A 17 -8.90 0.34 9.59
C CYS A 17 -8.97 -1.13 9.14
N ASP A 18 -9.16 -1.36 7.83
CA ASP A 18 -9.11 -2.69 7.21
C ASP A 18 -7.68 -3.08 6.80
N SER A 19 -6.80 -2.09 6.68
CA SER A 19 -5.36 -2.26 6.55
C SER A 19 -4.64 -1.20 7.40
N PRO A 20 -3.33 -1.36 7.68
CA PRO A 20 -2.65 -0.40 8.54
C PRO A 20 -2.71 1.01 7.97
N LEU A 21 -2.90 2.00 8.83
CA LEU A 21 -3.12 3.39 8.43
C LEU A 21 -1.94 4.26 8.83
N HIS A 22 -1.42 5.05 7.89
CA HIS A 22 -0.47 6.10 8.21
C HIS A 22 -0.97 7.46 7.72
N VAL A 23 -1.14 8.37 8.66
CA VAL A 23 -1.46 9.77 8.40
C VAL A 23 -0.38 10.59 9.06
N GLY A 24 0.47 11.24 8.26
CA GLY A 24 1.66 11.90 8.75
C GLY A 24 1.35 13.03 9.73
N GLY A 25 1.98 12.97 10.90
CA GLY A 25 2.00 14.02 11.89
C GLY A 25 3.34 14.73 11.93
N TRP A 26 3.40 15.84 12.68
CA TRP A 26 4.66 16.40 13.13
C TRP A 26 4.82 16.10 14.61
N ASP A 27 5.78 15.24 14.94
CA ASP A 27 6.17 14.96 16.31
C ASP A 27 7.70 14.98 16.39
N PRO A 28 8.31 16.00 17.02
CA PRO A 28 9.76 16.10 17.16
C PRO A 28 10.35 15.07 18.14
N SER A 29 9.51 14.35 18.89
CA SER A 29 9.89 13.29 19.82
C SER A 29 9.65 11.88 19.29
N ALA A 30 9.16 11.75 18.06
CA ALA A 30 8.82 10.46 17.47
C ALA A 30 10.03 9.53 17.36
N ALA A 31 9.77 8.23 17.60
CA ALA A 31 10.79 7.19 17.50
C ALA A 31 11.13 6.81 16.05
N ALA A 32 10.26 7.14 15.09
CA ALA A 32 10.42 6.80 13.67
C ALA A 32 10.55 8.06 12.78
N ASP A 33 11.12 7.90 11.58
CA ASP A 33 11.26 8.99 10.58
C ASP A 33 9.91 9.63 10.19
N LEU A 34 8.84 8.83 10.20
CA LEU A 34 7.50 9.21 9.79
C LEU A 34 6.49 8.89 10.90
N ALA A 35 6.24 9.87 11.75
CA ALA A 35 5.27 9.79 12.85
C ALA A 35 3.82 9.88 12.39
N VAL A 36 2.90 9.33 13.18
CA VAL A 36 1.45 9.52 12.97
C VAL A 36 0.95 10.86 13.54
N ALA A 37 -0.13 11.38 12.96
CA ALA A 37 -0.78 12.58 13.44
C ALA A 37 -1.47 12.33 14.79
N ARG A 38 -1.29 13.28 15.72
CA ARG A 38 -1.89 13.26 17.05
C ARG A 38 -2.67 14.55 17.31
N ASP A 39 -3.68 14.47 18.15
CA ASP A 39 -4.45 15.63 18.60
C ASP A 39 -3.77 16.36 19.77
N GLY A 40 -4.39 17.43 20.27
CA GLY A 40 -3.87 18.19 21.42
C GLY A 40 -3.87 17.44 22.75
N LEU A 41 -4.41 16.22 22.79
CA LEU A 41 -4.41 15.29 23.93
C LEU A 41 -3.47 14.10 23.69
N ASP A 42 -2.60 14.18 22.67
CA ASP A 42 -1.64 13.15 22.28
C ASP A 42 -2.25 11.84 21.74
N ARG A 43 -3.55 11.85 21.41
CA ARG A 43 -4.24 10.68 20.85
C ARG A 43 -4.01 10.63 19.34
N PRO A 44 -3.74 9.44 18.75
CA PRO A 44 -3.72 9.31 17.30
C PRO A 44 -5.01 9.83 16.66
N MET A 45 -4.90 10.53 15.55
CA MET A 45 -6.05 11.09 14.85
C MET A 45 -5.86 11.07 13.33
N ILE A 46 -6.99 11.13 12.62
CA ILE A 46 -7.03 11.47 11.20
C ILE A 46 -7.50 12.92 11.09
N PRO A 47 -6.64 13.86 10.65
CA PRO A 47 -7.06 15.24 10.43
C PRO A 47 -8.18 15.32 9.38
N GLY A 48 -9.15 16.20 9.60
CA GLY A 48 -10.27 16.47 8.71
C GLY A 48 -9.80 16.92 7.34
N THR A 49 -8.64 17.58 7.24
CA THR A 49 -8.00 17.92 5.96
C THR A 49 -7.51 16.69 5.18
N SER A 50 -7.02 15.66 5.87
CA SER A 50 -6.62 14.38 5.27
C SER A 50 -7.83 13.60 4.80
N LEU A 51 -8.90 13.56 5.60
CA LEU A 51 -10.20 12.99 5.20
C LEU A 51 -10.78 13.72 3.99
N ALA A 52 -10.89 15.05 4.06
CA ALA A 52 -11.39 15.89 2.98
C ALA A 52 -10.61 15.66 1.68
N GLY A 53 -9.28 15.59 1.76
CA GLY A 53 -8.43 15.30 0.61
C GLY A 53 -8.68 13.92 0.00
N ALA A 54 -8.88 12.89 0.82
CA ALA A 54 -9.19 11.54 0.37
C ALA A 54 -10.58 11.45 -0.29
N LEU A 55 -11.61 11.98 0.37
CA LEU A 55 -12.99 12.01 -0.14
C LEU A 55 -13.09 12.80 -1.45
N ARG A 56 -12.48 13.98 -1.50
CA ARG A 56 -12.39 14.81 -2.71
C ARG A 56 -11.68 14.06 -3.84
N GLY A 57 -10.55 13.42 -3.54
CA GLY A 57 -9.77 12.68 -4.52
C GLY A 57 -10.49 11.44 -5.07
N TRP A 58 -11.33 10.80 -4.27
CA TRP A 58 -12.16 9.69 -4.73
C TRP A 58 -13.33 10.16 -5.59
N LEU A 59 -13.99 11.28 -5.25
CA LEU A 59 -15.09 11.82 -6.05
C LEU A 59 -14.69 12.20 -7.47
N THR A 60 -13.44 12.63 -7.72
CA THR A 60 -12.97 12.88 -9.09
C THR A 60 -12.87 11.60 -9.93
N GLN A 61 -12.84 10.44 -9.28
CA GLN A 61 -12.77 9.11 -9.89
C GLN A 61 -14.15 8.49 -10.11
N VAL A 62 -15.21 8.98 -9.47
CA VAL A 62 -16.56 8.45 -9.65
C VAL A 62 -17.02 8.63 -11.09
N ARG A 63 -17.62 7.57 -11.63
CA ARG A 63 -18.17 7.50 -12.98
C ARG A 63 -19.69 7.34 -12.97
N ASP A 64 -20.34 7.85 -13.99
CA ASP A 64 -21.76 7.63 -14.23
C ASP A 64 -22.01 6.34 -15.01
N GLY A 65 -23.28 6.07 -15.36
CA GLY A 65 -23.68 4.87 -16.11
C GLY A 65 -23.14 4.81 -17.55
N ALA A 66 -22.67 5.93 -18.11
CA ALA A 66 -22.02 5.98 -19.40
C ALA A 66 -20.49 5.78 -19.31
N GLY A 67 -19.93 5.77 -18.10
CA GLY A 67 -18.49 5.67 -17.87
C GLY A 67 -17.77 7.03 -17.86
N ASP A 68 -18.51 8.14 -17.93
CA ASP A 68 -17.98 9.50 -17.88
C ASP A 68 -17.78 9.99 -16.44
N ARG A 69 -16.97 11.03 -16.25
CA ARG A 69 -16.77 11.65 -14.93
C ARG A 69 -18.10 12.19 -14.42
N ARG A 70 -18.63 11.61 -13.33
CA ARG A 70 -19.88 12.07 -12.71
C ARG A 70 -19.83 13.51 -12.21
N PHE A 71 -18.65 13.95 -11.76
CA PHE A 71 -18.45 15.30 -11.23
C PHE A 71 -17.38 16.05 -12.02
N THR A 72 -17.74 17.27 -12.43
CA THR A 72 -16.83 18.23 -13.04
C THR A 72 -15.89 18.84 -12.00
N ASP A 73 -14.77 19.41 -12.44
CA ASP A 73 -13.82 20.07 -11.54
C ASP A 73 -14.45 21.29 -10.83
N SER A 74 -15.37 22.00 -11.48
CA SER A 74 -16.10 23.12 -10.85
C SER A 74 -17.02 22.63 -9.75
N THR A 75 -17.78 21.54 -9.99
CA THR A 75 -18.62 20.92 -8.95
C THR A 75 -17.80 20.49 -7.75
N ILE A 76 -16.62 19.86 -7.96
CA ILE A 76 -15.73 19.46 -6.87
C ILE A 76 -15.21 20.67 -6.07
N ARG A 77 -14.84 21.76 -6.74
CA ARG A 77 -14.41 23.01 -6.08
C ARG A 77 -15.53 23.66 -5.28
N GLU A 78 -16.77 23.59 -5.75
CA GLU A 78 -17.92 24.09 -5.00
C GLU A 78 -18.18 23.25 -3.74
N LEU A 79 -18.11 21.92 -3.85
CA LEU A 79 -18.37 21.01 -2.73
C LEU A 79 -17.32 21.14 -1.62
N PHE A 80 -16.03 21.21 -1.96
CA PHE A 80 -14.92 21.20 -0.99
C PHE A 80 -14.26 22.56 -0.77
N GLY A 81 -14.72 23.59 -1.48
CA GLY A 81 -14.11 24.91 -1.48
C GLY A 81 -12.83 24.98 -2.32
N HIS A 82 -12.46 26.21 -2.68
CA HIS A 82 -11.23 26.52 -3.41
C HIS A 82 -10.70 27.90 -3.03
N LEU A 83 -9.38 28.05 -3.11
CA LEU A 83 -8.68 29.32 -2.95
C LEU A 83 -7.80 29.54 -4.18
N GLU A 84 -8.03 30.64 -4.89
CA GLU A 84 -7.15 31.12 -5.96
C GLU A 84 -6.18 32.14 -5.38
N GLU A 85 -4.97 31.69 -5.04
CA GLU A 85 -3.95 32.50 -4.35
C GLU A 85 -3.58 33.78 -5.10
N ARG A 86 -3.63 33.76 -6.44
CA ARG A 86 -3.26 34.93 -7.28
C ARG A 86 -4.30 36.03 -7.25
N GLU A 87 -5.58 35.67 -7.19
CA GLU A 87 -6.69 36.63 -7.31
C GLU A 87 -7.34 36.92 -5.96
N GLN A 88 -6.91 36.25 -4.87
CA GLN A 88 -7.54 36.28 -3.54
C GLN A 88 -9.05 35.98 -3.58
N LEU A 89 -9.49 35.29 -4.63
CA LEU A 89 -10.85 34.80 -4.80
C LEU A 89 -10.93 33.38 -4.26
N GLY A 90 -12.05 33.04 -3.64
CA GLY A 90 -12.27 31.71 -3.11
C GLY A 90 -13.74 31.39 -2.96
N SER A 91 -14.06 30.10 -3.02
CA SER A 91 -15.37 29.58 -2.66
C SER A 91 -15.22 28.82 -1.35
N PRO A 92 -16.03 29.11 -0.32
CA PRO A 92 -16.06 28.26 0.85
C PRO A 92 -16.63 26.87 0.49
N ALA A 93 -16.43 25.90 1.37
CA ALA A 93 -16.87 24.53 1.16
C ALA A 93 -18.34 24.36 1.57
N ARG A 94 -19.09 23.56 0.80
CA ARG A 94 -20.42 23.07 1.22
C ARG A 94 -20.32 21.84 2.10
N ILE A 95 -19.25 21.06 1.98
CA ILE A 95 -18.97 19.87 2.78
C ILE A 95 -17.84 20.18 3.77
N ARG A 96 -18.13 19.95 5.05
CA ARG A 96 -17.19 20.08 6.16
C ARG A 96 -16.95 18.71 6.77
N ILE A 97 -15.69 18.36 6.98
CA ILE A 97 -15.27 17.10 7.60
C ILE A 97 -14.48 17.43 8.85
N ASP A 98 -14.89 16.86 9.98
CA ASP A 98 -14.24 17.09 11.27
C ASP A 98 -12.98 16.21 11.39
N ASP A 99 -12.07 16.62 12.27
CA ASP A 99 -10.98 15.74 12.71
C ASP A 99 -11.57 14.47 13.35
N ALA A 100 -10.96 13.33 13.07
CA ALA A 100 -11.40 12.03 13.54
C ALA A 100 -10.36 11.47 14.53
N PRO A 101 -10.48 11.76 15.84
CA PRO A 101 -9.64 11.15 16.86
C PRO A 101 -9.90 9.63 16.98
N ALA A 102 -8.90 8.89 17.43
CA ALA A 102 -9.05 7.49 17.78
C ALA A 102 -10.14 7.31 18.85
N CYS A 103 -10.95 6.26 18.69
CA CYS A 103 -11.96 5.90 19.69
C CYS A 103 -11.33 5.26 20.92
N ASP A 104 -10.20 4.57 20.73
CA ASP A 104 -9.38 4.03 21.80
C ASP A 104 -8.27 5.03 22.16
N ALA A 105 -8.20 5.41 23.44
CA ALA A 105 -7.20 6.35 23.94
C ALA A 105 -5.81 5.70 24.09
N ASP A 106 -5.76 4.37 24.25
CA ASP A 106 -4.53 3.60 24.44
C ASP A 106 -4.03 2.99 23.11
N LEU A 107 -4.53 3.50 21.98
CA LEU A 107 -4.13 3.04 20.65
C LEU A 107 -2.65 3.35 20.40
N GLU A 108 -1.81 2.32 20.42
CA GLU A 108 -0.39 2.44 20.13
C GLU A 108 -0.08 2.22 18.64
N PRO A 109 0.64 3.16 17.99
CA PRO A 109 1.21 2.93 16.68
C PRO A 109 2.28 1.83 16.70
N VAL A 110 2.42 1.12 15.59
CA VAL A 110 3.45 0.12 15.36
C VAL A 110 4.49 0.69 14.41
N ILE A 111 5.78 0.48 14.69
CA ILE A 111 6.85 0.86 13.76
C ILE A 111 6.95 -0.19 12.66
N ARG A 112 6.97 0.27 11.41
CA ARG A 112 7.09 -0.57 10.22
C ARG A 112 8.22 -0.11 9.34
N ASP A 113 9.17 -1.02 9.16
CA ASP A 113 10.37 -0.75 8.39
C ASP A 113 10.15 -0.94 6.90
N GLY A 114 10.81 -0.10 6.12
CA GLY A 114 10.85 -0.20 4.67
C GLY A 114 12.27 -0.09 4.17
N VAL A 115 12.60 -0.91 3.17
CA VAL A 115 13.87 -0.82 2.45
C VAL A 115 13.63 -0.72 0.95
N ALA A 116 14.51 -0.02 0.24
CA ALA A 116 14.50 -0.03 -1.21
C ALA A 116 15.25 -1.26 -1.76
N ILE A 117 14.88 -1.74 -2.94
CA ILE A 117 15.61 -2.80 -3.65
C ILE A 117 16.62 -2.14 -4.61
N ASP A 118 17.86 -2.61 -4.62
CA ASP A 118 18.90 -2.21 -5.56
C ASP A 118 18.66 -2.90 -6.92
N ARG A 119 18.65 -2.11 -8.00
CA ARG A 119 18.24 -2.59 -9.34
C ARG A 119 19.30 -3.41 -10.06
N ARG A 120 20.54 -3.40 -9.59
CA ARG A 120 21.64 -4.16 -10.18
C ARG A 120 21.83 -5.50 -9.48
N THR A 121 21.71 -5.51 -8.15
CA THR A 121 21.95 -6.70 -7.33
C THR A 121 20.67 -7.47 -6.97
N GLY A 122 19.50 -6.81 -7.03
CA GLY A 122 18.24 -7.39 -6.56
C GLY A 122 18.14 -7.51 -5.04
N SER A 123 19.10 -6.94 -4.28
CA SER A 123 19.16 -7.00 -2.83
C SER A 123 18.65 -5.70 -2.17
N ALA A 124 18.56 -5.68 -0.84
CA ALA A 124 18.25 -4.47 -0.09
C ALA A 124 19.31 -3.38 -0.33
N ALA A 125 18.87 -2.17 -0.66
CA ALA A 125 19.74 -1.05 -0.97
C ALA A 125 20.25 -0.37 0.30
N ALA A 126 21.57 -0.29 0.45
CA ALA A 126 22.22 0.34 1.59
C ALA A 126 21.86 1.83 1.69
N GLY A 127 21.53 2.30 2.90
CA GLY A 127 21.17 3.70 3.17
C GLY A 127 19.76 4.12 2.73
N PHE A 128 18.90 3.15 2.38
CA PHE A 128 17.48 3.38 2.03
C PHE A 128 16.53 2.64 3.00
N LEU A 129 16.96 2.40 4.23
CA LEU A 129 16.08 2.02 5.34
C LEU A 129 15.32 3.26 5.80
N TYR A 130 14.04 3.13 6.07
CA TYR A 130 13.22 4.15 6.69
C TYR A 130 12.19 3.51 7.60
N GLU A 131 11.85 4.21 8.68
CA GLU A 131 10.89 3.75 9.68
C GLU A 131 9.61 4.57 9.57
N ARG A 132 8.46 3.92 9.74
CA ARG A 132 7.16 4.58 9.73
C ARG A 132 6.27 4.04 10.82
N GLU A 133 5.66 4.93 11.59
CA GLU A 133 4.56 4.56 12.46
C GLU A 133 3.29 4.28 11.63
N VAL A 134 2.67 3.13 11.86
CA VAL A 134 1.38 2.76 11.29
C VAL A 134 0.40 2.43 12.41
N LEU A 135 -0.85 2.83 12.23
CA LEU A 135 -1.94 2.43 13.12
C LEU A 135 -2.41 1.03 12.70
N PRO A 136 -2.56 0.10 13.65
CA PRO A 136 -2.85 -1.31 13.36
C PRO A 136 -4.24 -1.53 12.76
N VAL A 137 -4.43 -2.69 12.14
CA VAL A 137 -5.74 -3.15 11.64
C VAL A 137 -6.73 -3.26 12.79
N GLY A 138 -7.97 -2.84 12.53
CA GLY A 138 -9.04 -2.73 13.50
C GLY A 138 -9.03 -1.45 14.35
N ALA A 139 -8.01 -0.60 14.22
CA ALA A 139 -8.04 0.74 14.81
C ALA A 139 -9.29 1.51 14.38
N THR A 140 -9.96 2.18 15.33
CA THR A 140 -11.23 2.87 15.10
C THR A 140 -11.14 4.36 15.35
N PHE A 141 -11.84 5.15 14.53
CA PHE A 141 -11.85 6.61 14.57
C PHE A 141 -13.27 7.16 14.46
N SER A 142 -13.59 8.18 15.24
CA SER A 142 -14.90 8.83 15.15
C SER A 142 -15.02 9.62 13.86
N PHE A 143 -16.06 9.39 13.06
CA PHE A 143 -16.26 10.11 11.81
C PHE A 143 -17.46 11.06 11.91
N ARG A 144 -17.27 12.29 11.42
CA ARG A 144 -18.35 13.27 11.29
C ARG A 144 -18.18 14.13 10.05
N LEU A 145 -19.25 14.18 9.26
CA LEU A 145 -19.37 15.00 8.06
C LEU A 145 -20.64 15.85 8.17
N ALA A 146 -20.54 17.13 7.88
CA ALA A 146 -21.68 18.04 7.76
C ALA A 146 -21.69 18.66 6.36
N ALA A 147 -22.86 18.80 5.76
CA ALA A 147 -23.00 19.39 4.43
C ALA A 147 -24.22 20.30 4.34
N ASP A 148 -24.07 21.43 3.65
CA ASP A 148 -25.10 22.47 3.53
C ASP A 148 -25.55 22.63 2.07
N GLU A 149 -26.83 22.35 1.82
CA GLU A 149 -27.51 22.63 0.55
C GLU A 149 -27.83 24.12 0.42
N PRO A 150 -27.82 24.67 -0.82
CA PRO A 150 -28.40 25.98 -1.06
C PRO A 150 -29.93 25.95 -0.94
N PRO A 151 -30.59 27.06 -0.57
CA PRO A 151 -32.04 27.18 -0.63
C PRO A 151 -32.55 26.94 -2.05
N GLY A 152 -33.67 26.22 -2.19
CA GLY A 152 -34.24 25.87 -3.50
C GLY A 152 -33.91 24.46 -4.00
N GLY A 153 -33.10 23.70 -3.26
CA GLY A 153 -33.04 22.23 -3.38
C GLY A 153 -32.21 21.71 -4.56
N ASP A 154 -30.95 22.13 -4.69
CA ASP A 154 -30.00 21.41 -5.54
C ASP A 154 -29.56 20.11 -4.83
N PRO A 155 -29.98 18.92 -5.33
CA PRO A 155 -29.71 17.65 -4.67
C PRO A 155 -28.25 17.20 -4.79
N THR A 156 -27.39 17.96 -5.50
CA THR A 156 -25.98 17.60 -5.71
C THR A 156 -25.26 17.35 -4.40
N VAL A 157 -25.53 18.14 -3.35
CA VAL A 157 -24.91 17.96 -2.03
C VAL A 157 -25.40 16.67 -1.37
N ALA A 158 -26.72 16.46 -1.25
CA ALA A 158 -27.27 15.22 -0.67
C ALA A 158 -26.77 13.96 -1.42
N GLN A 159 -26.82 13.96 -2.76
CA GLN A 159 -26.33 12.84 -3.58
C GLN A 159 -24.83 12.60 -3.38
N THR A 160 -24.03 13.66 -3.23
CA THR A 160 -22.60 13.54 -2.92
C THR A 160 -22.38 12.92 -1.55
N VAL A 161 -23.14 13.34 -0.54
CA VAL A 161 -23.07 12.76 0.82
C VAL A 161 -23.40 11.26 0.78
N GLU A 162 -24.47 10.87 0.09
CA GLU A 162 -24.85 9.46 -0.06
C GLU A 162 -23.76 8.64 -0.77
N LEU A 163 -23.14 9.18 -1.83
CA LEU A 163 -22.03 8.53 -2.51
C LEU A 163 -20.79 8.37 -1.63
N LEU A 164 -20.42 9.41 -0.88
CA LEU A 164 -19.28 9.36 0.03
C LEU A 164 -19.51 8.32 1.14
N VAL A 165 -20.71 8.28 1.71
CA VAL A 165 -21.09 7.24 2.69
C VAL A 165 -21.02 5.86 2.04
N THR A 166 -21.53 5.69 0.83
CA THR A 166 -21.48 4.41 0.11
C THR A 166 -20.03 3.99 -0.13
N GLY A 167 -19.18 4.87 -0.68
CA GLY A 167 -17.77 4.58 -0.97
C GLY A 167 -16.94 4.26 0.28
N LEU A 168 -17.23 4.91 1.41
CA LEU A 168 -16.60 4.57 2.70
C LEU A 168 -17.10 3.23 3.26
N ARG A 169 -18.39 2.92 3.11
CA ARG A 169 -18.98 1.66 3.60
C ARG A 169 -18.59 0.44 2.76
N THR A 170 -18.22 0.63 1.50
CA THR A 170 -17.74 -0.42 0.59
C THR A 170 -16.22 -0.54 0.57
N GLY A 171 -15.49 0.21 1.42
CA GLY A 171 -14.02 0.18 1.49
C GLY A 171 -13.33 0.66 0.21
N GLN A 172 -14.00 1.50 -0.60
CA GLN A 172 -13.46 2.00 -1.87
C GLN A 172 -12.58 3.24 -1.70
N ILE A 173 -12.68 3.94 -0.57
CA ILE A 173 -11.91 5.14 -0.27
C ILE A 173 -10.72 4.79 0.62
N THR A 174 -9.51 5.14 0.17
CA THR A 174 -8.27 4.97 0.94
C THR A 174 -7.78 6.30 1.50
N ILE A 175 -7.32 6.28 2.76
CA ILE A 175 -6.91 7.45 3.52
C ILE A 175 -5.40 7.44 3.75
N GLY A 176 -4.80 8.63 3.85
CA GLY A 176 -3.41 8.77 4.29
C GLY A 176 -2.36 8.49 3.21
N ALA A 177 -1.15 8.20 3.69
CA ALA A 177 0.02 7.94 2.87
C ALA A 177 0.28 6.43 2.73
N GLY A 178 1.07 6.05 1.71
CA GLY A 178 1.35 4.64 1.44
C GLY A 178 0.19 3.86 0.80
N ARG A 179 -0.89 4.53 0.34
CA ARG A 179 -2.07 3.91 -0.30
C ARG A 179 -1.76 2.90 -1.39
N THR A 180 -0.74 3.19 -2.19
CA THR A 180 -0.34 2.29 -3.29
C THR A 180 0.53 1.09 -2.85
N ARG A 181 0.75 0.92 -1.55
CA ARG A 181 1.66 -0.05 -0.92
C ARG A 181 1.01 -0.76 0.28
N GLY A 182 -0.31 -0.92 0.26
CA GLY A 182 -1.05 -1.72 1.24
C GLY A 182 -1.73 -0.93 2.35
N LEU A 183 -1.43 0.36 2.49
CA LEU A 183 -1.90 1.15 3.63
C LEU A 183 -3.22 1.87 3.39
N GLY A 184 -3.96 2.14 4.46
CA GLY A 184 -5.00 3.15 4.51
C GLY A 184 -6.37 2.74 3.98
N ARG A 185 -6.66 1.43 3.85
CA ARG A 185 -8.04 0.97 3.63
C ARG A 185 -8.84 1.13 4.91
N VAL A 186 -10.05 1.67 4.78
CA VAL A 186 -10.97 1.85 5.88
C VAL A 186 -12.39 1.52 5.45
N THR A 187 -13.19 1.09 6.42
CA THR A 187 -14.63 0.92 6.26
C THR A 187 -15.38 1.75 7.29
N LEU A 188 -16.42 2.46 6.85
CA LEU A 188 -17.31 3.20 7.76
C LEU A 188 -18.43 2.29 8.26
N THR A 189 -18.61 2.21 9.58
CA THR A 189 -19.66 1.43 10.24
C THR A 189 -20.48 2.30 11.18
N GLN A 190 -21.54 1.72 11.77
CA GLN A 190 -22.42 2.38 12.75
C GLN A 190 -22.99 3.74 12.28
N VAL A 191 -23.31 3.84 11.00
CA VAL A 191 -23.65 5.12 10.35
C VAL A 191 -25.04 5.59 10.76
N ARG A 192 -25.12 6.86 11.17
CA ARG A 192 -26.37 7.57 11.43
C ARG A 192 -26.37 8.90 10.70
N THR A 193 -27.52 9.28 10.17
CA THR A 193 -27.70 10.60 9.53
C THR A 193 -28.83 11.37 10.18
N ARG A 194 -28.74 12.70 10.13
CA ARG A 194 -29.87 13.59 10.40
C ARG A 194 -29.85 14.73 9.41
N GLN A 195 -31.01 15.34 9.20
CA GLN A 195 -31.13 16.53 8.37
C GLN A 195 -32.20 17.48 8.91
N ALA A 196 -32.06 18.76 8.61
CA ALA A 196 -33.09 19.77 8.86
C ALA A 196 -32.99 20.91 7.84
N ASP A 197 -34.14 21.44 7.42
CA ASP A 197 -34.20 22.66 6.59
C ASP A 197 -34.00 23.90 7.48
N LEU A 198 -32.81 24.50 7.39
CA LEU A 198 -32.43 25.68 8.15
C LEU A 198 -32.94 26.98 7.52
N SER A 199 -33.55 26.93 6.33
CA SER A 199 -34.28 28.06 5.76
C SER A 199 -35.63 28.29 6.44
N GLN A 200 -36.12 27.30 7.18
CA GLN A 200 -37.36 27.35 7.96
C GLN A 200 -37.07 27.52 9.45
N ARG A 201 -37.88 28.33 10.14
CA ARG A 201 -37.76 28.57 11.59
C ARG A 201 -37.80 27.26 12.38
N ASP A 202 -38.73 26.37 12.06
CA ASP A 202 -38.92 25.13 12.81
C ASP A 202 -37.73 24.18 12.65
N GLY A 203 -37.17 24.07 11.44
CA GLY A 203 -35.98 23.26 11.19
C GLY A 203 -34.74 23.83 11.88
N MET A 204 -34.59 25.15 11.92
CA MET A 204 -33.52 25.82 12.67
C MET A 204 -33.63 25.58 14.18
N LEU A 205 -34.83 25.71 14.77
CA LEU A 205 -35.05 25.44 16.19
C LEU A 205 -34.84 23.97 16.52
N ALA A 206 -35.29 23.05 15.65
CA ALA A 206 -35.06 21.62 15.83
C ALA A 206 -33.57 21.25 15.77
N TRP A 207 -32.80 21.91 14.90
CA TRP A 207 -31.34 21.73 14.85
C TRP A 207 -30.66 22.25 16.11
N LEU A 208 -31.01 23.47 16.55
CA LEU A 208 -30.46 24.10 17.75
C LEU A 208 -30.75 23.29 19.02
N ALA A 209 -31.98 22.78 19.14
CA ALA A 209 -32.39 21.96 20.29
C ALA A 209 -31.82 20.53 20.24
N GLY A 210 -31.17 20.13 19.15
CA GLY A 210 -30.70 18.76 18.94
C GLY A 210 -31.84 17.74 18.76
N SER A 211 -33.07 18.20 18.52
CA SER A 211 -34.26 17.35 18.36
C SER A 211 -34.45 16.82 16.93
N ALA A 212 -33.64 17.27 15.97
CA ALA A 212 -33.58 16.68 14.63
C ALA A 212 -33.26 15.18 14.71
N THR A 213 -34.15 14.35 14.18
CA THR A 213 -34.13 12.89 14.37
C THR A 213 -32.96 12.23 13.64
N TRP A 214 -32.18 11.44 14.38
CA TRP A 214 -31.18 10.55 13.80
C TRP A 214 -31.81 9.30 13.19
N ARG A 215 -31.37 8.93 12.00
CA ARG A 215 -31.79 7.72 11.29
C ARG A 215 -30.57 6.83 11.06
N PRO A 216 -30.59 5.55 11.44
CA PRO A 216 -29.52 4.63 11.08
C PRO A 216 -29.54 4.36 9.58
N VAL A 217 -28.37 4.26 8.96
CA VAL A 217 -28.25 3.82 7.57
C VAL A 217 -28.14 2.29 7.57
N THR A 218 -29.26 1.61 7.40
CA THR A 218 -29.34 0.14 7.48
C THR A 218 -29.23 -0.54 6.13
N THR A 219 -29.41 0.19 5.02
CA THR A 219 -29.29 -0.38 3.67
C THR A 219 -27.84 -0.79 3.41
N THR A 220 -27.62 -2.03 3.01
CA THR A 220 -26.33 -2.43 2.45
C THR A 220 -26.24 -1.85 1.04
N PRO A 221 -25.13 -1.21 0.65
CA PRO A 221 -24.92 -0.81 -0.74
C PRO A 221 -25.12 -2.01 -1.67
N GLU A 222 -26.04 -1.93 -2.64
CA GLU A 222 -26.33 -3.04 -3.57
C GLU A 222 -25.12 -3.35 -4.45
N GLU A 223 -24.40 -2.32 -4.91
CA GLU A 223 -23.22 -2.45 -5.76
C GLU A 223 -22.14 -1.41 -5.42
N PRO A 224 -20.85 -1.74 -5.61
CA PRO A 224 -19.76 -0.78 -5.46
C PRO A 224 -19.85 0.34 -6.50
N VAL A 225 -19.42 1.54 -6.12
CA VAL A 225 -19.45 2.72 -6.99
C VAL A 225 -18.43 2.58 -8.13
N SER A 226 -18.88 2.79 -9.36
CA SER A 226 -18.00 2.80 -10.54
C SER A 226 -16.95 3.92 -10.43
N THR A 227 -15.66 3.55 -10.44
CA THR A 227 -14.55 4.46 -10.12
C THR A 227 -13.33 4.33 -11.05
N GLY A 228 -13.43 3.53 -12.12
CA GLY A 228 -12.31 3.28 -13.04
C GLY A 228 -11.17 2.44 -12.45
N TRP A 229 -11.45 1.64 -11.42
CA TRP A 229 -10.47 0.74 -10.81
C TRP A 229 -10.63 -0.68 -11.37
N LEU A 230 -9.53 -1.23 -11.89
CA LEU A 230 -9.41 -2.64 -12.22
C LEU A 230 -8.82 -3.37 -11.01
N SER A 231 -9.46 -4.44 -10.57
CA SER A 231 -8.95 -5.34 -9.53
C SER A 231 -8.36 -6.58 -10.18
N ILE A 232 -7.23 -7.04 -9.62
CA ILE A 232 -6.49 -8.21 -10.08
C ILE A 232 -6.26 -9.07 -8.86
N ASP A 233 -6.96 -10.20 -8.79
CA ASP A 233 -6.82 -11.17 -7.71
C ASP A 233 -5.98 -12.35 -8.21
N ILE A 234 -4.97 -12.71 -7.43
CA ILE A 234 -4.02 -13.78 -7.76
C ILE A 234 -4.15 -14.83 -6.67
N ASP A 235 -4.66 -16.01 -7.05
CA ASP A 235 -4.65 -17.19 -6.20
C ASP A 235 -3.29 -17.89 -6.35
N TRP A 236 -2.68 -18.21 -5.23
CA TRP A 236 -1.29 -18.66 -5.18
C TRP A 236 -0.99 -19.41 -3.90
N GLU A 237 0.09 -20.17 -3.93
CA GLU A 237 0.67 -20.80 -2.75
C GLU A 237 2.20 -20.69 -2.73
N PRO A 238 2.84 -20.70 -1.55
CA PRO A 238 4.29 -20.75 -1.46
C PRO A 238 4.81 -22.13 -1.90
N ALA A 239 5.68 -22.17 -2.91
CA ALA A 239 6.33 -23.41 -3.37
C ALA A 239 7.46 -23.87 -2.42
N GLY A 240 7.87 -23.01 -1.49
CA GLY A 240 8.88 -23.27 -0.46
C GLY A 240 8.77 -22.25 0.69
N PRO A 241 9.76 -22.19 1.61
CA PRO A 241 9.74 -21.22 2.70
C PRO A 241 9.62 -19.78 2.18
N LEU A 242 8.66 -19.04 2.71
CA LEU A 242 8.38 -17.66 2.35
C LEU A 242 8.23 -16.82 3.62
N LEU A 243 9.04 -15.76 3.70
CA LEU A 243 8.94 -14.74 4.73
C LEU A 243 9.49 -13.42 4.22
N VAL A 244 9.05 -12.32 4.81
CA VAL A 244 9.79 -11.06 4.84
C VAL A 244 10.53 -10.98 6.16
N LYS A 245 11.78 -10.51 6.18
CA LYS A 245 12.55 -10.41 7.42
C LYS A 245 11.97 -9.29 8.30
N ASP A 246 11.70 -9.59 9.56
CA ASP A 246 11.47 -8.60 10.61
C ASP A 246 12.80 -7.91 10.99
N SER A 247 12.75 -6.64 11.39
CA SER A 247 13.94 -5.96 11.88
C SER A 247 14.33 -6.36 13.30
N LEU A 248 13.37 -6.91 14.06
CA LEU A 248 13.64 -7.54 15.33
C LEU A 248 14.42 -8.85 15.13
N ASP A 249 15.51 -8.99 15.86
CA ASP A 249 16.21 -10.27 16.00
C ASP A 249 15.62 -11.03 17.20
N GLY A 250 15.40 -12.34 17.03
CA GLY A 250 14.87 -13.19 18.09
C GLY A 250 15.94 -13.55 19.11
N ALA A 251 15.51 -13.86 20.33
CA ALA A 251 16.40 -14.27 21.43
C ALA A 251 17.33 -15.45 21.07
N LEU A 252 16.81 -16.40 20.29
CA LEU A 252 17.51 -17.64 19.90
C LEU A 252 17.61 -17.81 18.38
N VAL A 253 16.96 -16.96 17.60
CA VAL A 253 16.91 -17.05 16.13
C VAL A 253 17.25 -15.69 15.52
N ASP A 254 18.22 -15.67 14.61
CA ASP A 254 18.78 -14.42 14.05
C ASP A 254 17.86 -13.73 13.02
N THR A 255 16.80 -14.40 12.57
CA THR A 255 15.86 -13.84 11.61
C THR A 255 14.45 -14.37 11.87
N LEU A 256 13.56 -13.44 12.19
CA LEU A 256 12.14 -13.70 12.38
C LEU A 256 11.37 -13.32 11.11
N PRO A 257 10.24 -13.99 10.83
CA PRO A 257 9.31 -13.52 9.82
C PRO A 257 8.60 -12.27 10.32
N LEU A 258 8.39 -11.31 9.42
CA LEU A 258 7.62 -10.12 9.69
C LEU A 258 6.18 -10.51 10.01
N THR A 259 5.66 -9.90 11.07
CA THR A 259 4.29 -10.12 11.53
C THR A 259 3.50 -8.82 11.58
N GLU A 260 2.18 -8.93 11.58
CA GLU A 260 1.26 -7.83 11.85
C GLU A 260 0.36 -8.19 13.01
N ARG A 261 0.31 -7.29 14.00
CA ARG A 261 -0.61 -7.39 15.14
C ARG A 261 -1.84 -6.53 14.89
N THR A 262 -3.01 -7.13 14.99
CA THR A 262 -4.31 -6.45 14.96
C THR A 262 -4.70 -5.95 16.35
N THR A 263 -5.68 -5.05 16.41
CA THR A 263 -6.23 -4.56 17.70
C THR A 263 -7.00 -5.62 18.49
N ASP A 264 -7.41 -6.73 17.88
CA ASP A 264 -8.10 -7.86 18.53
C ASP A 264 -7.14 -8.99 18.98
N ASP A 265 -5.87 -8.65 19.23
CA ASP A 265 -4.82 -9.54 19.75
C ASP A 265 -4.46 -10.72 18.83
N ARG A 266 -4.62 -10.55 17.51
CA ARG A 266 -4.20 -11.54 16.52
C ARG A 266 -2.91 -11.12 15.85
N VAL A 267 -2.00 -12.09 15.72
CA VAL A 267 -0.72 -11.94 15.04
C VAL A 267 -0.72 -12.81 13.79
N HIS A 268 -0.61 -12.15 12.65
CA HIS A 268 -0.53 -12.79 11.33
C HIS A 268 0.91 -12.67 10.79
N LEU A 269 1.34 -13.66 10.01
CA LEU A 269 2.51 -13.47 9.15
C LEU A 269 2.15 -12.46 8.06
N LEU A 270 3.08 -11.56 7.76
CA LEU A 270 2.83 -10.43 6.89
C LEU A 270 3.75 -10.45 5.67
N LEU A 271 3.14 -10.34 4.50
CA LEU A 271 3.78 -9.98 3.26
C LEU A 271 3.35 -8.56 2.88
N PRO A 272 4.20 -7.53 3.12
CA PRO A 272 3.88 -6.15 2.79
C PRO A 272 3.60 -5.95 1.31
N GLY A 273 2.58 -5.17 0.99
CA GLY A 273 2.28 -4.73 -0.37
C GLY A 273 3.44 -3.92 -0.96
N SER A 274 4.22 -3.22 -0.13
CA SER A 274 5.48 -2.57 -0.53
C SER A 274 6.52 -3.58 -1.06
N SER A 275 6.63 -4.76 -0.45
CA SER A 275 7.57 -5.81 -0.84
C SER A 275 7.17 -6.43 -2.18
N VAL A 276 5.90 -6.84 -2.31
CA VAL A 276 5.36 -7.40 -3.56
C VAL A 276 5.49 -6.37 -4.69
N LYS A 277 5.05 -5.13 -4.45
CA LYS A 277 5.18 -4.05 -5.43
C LYS A 277 6.63 -3.76 -5.81
N GLY A 278 7.55 -3.85 -4.85
CA GLY A 278 8.98 -3.69 -5.07
C GLY A 278 9.53 -4.72 -6.05
N VAL A 279 9.17 -5.99 -5.87
CA VAL A 279 9.54 -7.09 -6.77
C VAL A 279 8.95 -6.87 -8.16
N LEU A 280 7.64 -6.59 -8.26
CA LEU A 280 6.97 -6.31 -9.54
C LEU A 280 7.61 -5.14 -10.27
N ARG A 281 7.93 -4.05 -9.55
CA ARG A 281 8.61 -2.88 -10.13
C ARG A 281 10.01 -3.22 -10.62
N ALA A 282 10.83 -3.87 -9.79
CA ALA A 282 12.20 -4.21 -10.15
C ALA A 282 12.23 -5.10 -11.41
N HIS A 283 11.30 -6.06 -11.47
CA HIS A 283 11.13 -6.93 -12.63
C HIS A 283 10.63 -6.15 -13.87
N ALA A 284 9.66 -5.25 -13.71
CA ALA A 284 9.20 -4.37 -14.79
C ALA A 284 10.33 -3.52 -15.39
N GLU A 285 11.15 -2.92 -14.52
CA GLU A 285 12.31 -2.14 -14.96
C GLU A 285 13.34 -3.03 -15.66
N ARG A 286 13.54 -4.28 -15.20
CA ARG A 286 14.43 -5.25 -15.86
C ARG A 286 13.95 -5.56 -17.28
N ILE A 287 12.66 -5.86 -17.48
CA ILE A 287 12.09 -6.10 -18.82
C ILE A 287 12.41 -4.93 -19.75
N VAL A 288 12.08 -3.70 -19.34
CA VAL A 288 12.28 -2.52 -20.20
C VAL A 288 13.77 -2.24 -20.45
N ARG A 289 14.63 -2.43 -19.44
CA ARG A 289 16.09 -2.29 -19.59
C ARG A 289 16.68 -3.30 -20.58
N THR A 290 16.24 -4.55 -20.50
CA THR A 290 16.62 -5.60 -21.45
C THR A 290 16.26 -5.21 -22.89
N LEU A 291 15.03 -4.73 -23.11
CA LEU A 291 14.58 -4.30 -24.43
C LEU A 291 15.33 -3.08 -24.97
N ARG A 292 15.84 -2.21 -24.10
CA ARG A 292 16.63 -1.03 -24.47
C ARG A 292 18.13 -1.32 -24.60
N GLY A 293 18.59 -2.50 -24.22
CA GLY A 293 20.02 -2.83 -24.16
C GLY A 293 20.79 -1.95 -23.16
N THR A 294 20.16 -1.54 -22.07
CA THR A 294 20.74 -0.66 -21.05
C THR A 294 20.78 -1.35 -19.69
N ASP A 295 21.84 -1.15 -18.93
CA ASP A 295 21.91 -1.58 -17.53
C ASP A 295 21.41 -0.49 -16.56
N ALA A 296 21.10 -0.90 -15.32
CA ALA A 296 20.78 0.05 -14.25
C ALA A 296 22.05 0.77 -13.76
N ASP A 297 21.92 2.06 -13.44
CA ASP A 297 23.02 2.81 -12.80
C ASP A 297 23.45 2.14 -11.48
N ALA A 298 24.75 2.22 -11.17
CA ALA A 298 25.31 1.66 -9.94
C ALA A 298 24.74 2.33 -8.66
N SER A 299 24.28 3.58 -8.78
CA SER A 299 23.63 4.31 -7.71
C SER A 299 22.11 4.24 -7.86
N LEU A 300 21.44 3.56 -6.93
CA LEU A 300 19.99 3.53 -6.87
C LEU A 300 19.39 4.95 -6.83
N ARG A 301 20.08 5.92 -6.23
CA ARG A 301 19.62 7.31 -6.19
C ARG A 301 19.53 7.93 -7.59
N VAL A 302 20.51 7.65 -8.45
CA VAL A 302 20.51 8.08 -9.85
C VAL A 302 19.36 7.42 -10.61
N VAL A 303 19.16 6.11 -10.38
CA VAL A 303 18.02 5.39 -10.96
C VAL A 303 16.69 6.05 -10.59
N LEU A 304 16.47 6.33 -9.30
CA LEU A 304 15.22 6.91 -8.81
C LEU A 304 14.99 8.35 -9.30
N ASP A 305 16.04 9.15 -9.36
CA ASP A 305 15.94 10.58 -9.71
C ASP A 305 15.88 10.80 -11.24
N ARG A 306 16.64 10.02 -12.03
CA ARG A 306 16.87 10.30 -13.45
C ARG A 306 16.25 9.29 -14.41
N GLU A 307 16.13 8.02 -14.02
CA GLU A 307 15.56 7.03 -14.94
C GLU A 307 14.03 7.15 -14.96
N ARG A 308 13.49 7.35 -16.15
CA ARG A 308 12.05 7.38 -16.44
C ARG A 308 11.78 6.37 -17.54
N LEU A 309 11.54 5.13 -17.13
CA LEU A 309 11.28 4.04 -18.07
C LEU A 309 9.82 4.05 -18.52
N PRO A 310 9.55 3.96 -19.84
CA PRO A 310 8.19 3.94 -20.38
C PRO A 310 7.42 2.71 -19.89
N GLY A 311 6.12 2.85 -19.67
CA GLY A 311 5.26 1.85 -19.02
C GLY A 311 5.50 1.71 -17.50
N VAL A 312 6.75 1.74 -17.03
CA VAL A 312 7.08 1.60 -15.60
C VAL A 312 6.60 2.80 -14.78
N VAL A 313 6.92 4.03 -15.21
CA VAL A 313 6.56 5.23 -14.45
C VAL A 313 5.04 5.35 -14.28
N PRO A 314 4.20 5.20 -15.33
CA PRO A 314 2.75 5.21 -15.20
C PRO A 314 2.23 4.22 -14.15
N LEU A 315 2.70 2.96 -14.19
CA LEU A 315 2.26 1.90 -13.29
C LEU A 315 2.78 2.09 -11.85
N PHE A 316 4.07 2.37 -11.68
CA PHE A 316 4.74 2.27 -10.37
C PHE A 316 5.10 3.60 -9.72
N GLY A 317 5.03 4.71 -10.46
CA GLY A 317 5.36 6.04 -9.95
C GLY A 317 6.80 6.49 -10.18
N SER A 318 7.05 7.77 -9.91
CA SER A 318 8.37 8.39 -9.82
C SER A 318 8.39 9.39 -8.66
N GLY A 319 9.53 9.51 -7.97
CA GLY A 319 9.72 10.56 -6.98
C GLY A 319 9.88 11.94 -7.63
N PRO A 320 9.67 13.04 -6.87
CA PRO A 320 9.99 14.38 -7.33
C PRO A 320 11.48 14.50 -7.65
N GLN A 321 11.82 15.19 -8.74
CA GLN A 321 13.22 15.47 -9.07
C GLN A 321 13.82 16.43 -8.04
N ARG A 322 14.92 16.02 -7.42
CA ARG A 322 15.70 16.88 -6.53
C ARG A 322 16.74 17.66 -7.34
N PRO A 323 16.89 18.98 -7.14
CA PRO A 323 17.97 19.72 -7.77
C PRO A 323 19.33 19.16 -7.33
N THR A 324 20.28 19.11 -8.25
CA THR A 324 21.66 18.74 -7.96
C THR A 324 22.32 19.78 -7.05
N ASN A 325 23.21 19.33 -6.16
CA ASN A 325 23.91 20.18 -5.18
C ASN A 325 24.50 21.44 -5.84
N GLY A 326 24.03 22.63 -5.44
CA GLY A 326 24.57 23.93 -5.85
C GLY A 326 23.52 24.93 -6.34
N ASP A 327 22.43 24.47 -6.94
CA ASP A 327 21.39 25.37 -7.45
C ASP A 327 20.36 25.66 -6.36
N ARG A 328 20.37 26.90 -5.83
CA ARG A 328 19.20 27.42 -5.13
C ARG A 328 18.07 27.51 -6.16
N PRO A 329 16.93 26.83 -5.96
CA PRO A 329 15.83 26.93 -6.90
C PRO A 329 15.41 28.40 -7.01
N ASN A 330 15.42 28.94 -8.22
CA ASN A 330 14.88 30.28 -8.47
C ASN A 330 13.42 30.33 -7.99
N ARG A 331 13.03 31.40 -7.28
CA ARG A 331 11.62 31.65 -6.95
C ARG A 331 10.82 31.66 -8.27
N GLY A 332 10.00 30.64 -8.48
CA GLY A 332 9.15 30.51 -9.68
C GLY A 332 9.48 29.36 -10.63
N GLN A 333 10.52 28.54 -10.38
CA GLN A 333 10.67 27.27 -11.11
C GLN A 333 9.67 26.23 -10.57
N ASP A 334 8.78 25.75 -11.44
CA ASP A 334 7.87 24.64 -11.14
C ASP A 334 8.70 23.39 -10.80
N ARG A 335 8.75 23.02 -9.52
CA ARG A 335 9.38 21.77 -9.09
C ARG A 335 8.54 20.60 -9.61
N ASP A 336 9.17 19.63 -10.27
CA ASP A 336 8.52 18.36 -10.62
C ASP A 336 8.05 17.67 -9.32
N PRO A 337 6.73 17.56 -9.07
CA PRO A 337 6.21 16.96 -7.85
C PRO A 337 6.34 15.42 -7.86
N GLY A 338 6.80 14.83 -8.96
CA GLY A 338 6.81 13.39 -9.17
C GLY A 338 5.44 12.85 -9.62
N TRP A 339 5.38 11.53 -9.81
CA TRP A 339 4.18 10.82 -10.25
C TRP A 339 3.81 9.70 -9.27
N ARG A 340 2.56 9.68 -8.82
CA ARG A 340 2.02 8.53 -8.09
C ARG A 340 1.63 7.44 -9.09
N GLY A 341 2.23 6.26 -8.97
CA GLY A 341 1.88 5.11 -9.81
C GLY A 341 0.40 4.73 -9.73
N ALA A 342 -0.13 4.21 -10.83
CA ALA A 342 -1.51 3.73 -10.93
C ALA A 342 -1.75 2.37 -10.26
N LEU A 343 -0.70 1.54 -10.12
CA LEU A 343 -0.79 0.22 -9.50
C LEU A 343 -0.70 0.33 -7.98
N GLU A 344 -1.65 -0.26 -7.29
CA GLU A 344 -1.69 -0.48 -5.85
C GLU A 344 -1.57 -1.97 -5.56
N VAL A 345 -0.89 -2.29 -4.45
CA VAL A 345 -0.71 -3.67 -3.99
C VAL A 345 -1.10 -3.70 -2.52
N ALA A 346 -2.06 -4.55 -2.17
CA ALA A 346 -2.49 -4.75 -0.79
C ALA A 346 -1.41 -5.47 0.02
N ASP A 347 -1.44 -5.29 1.34
CA ASP A 347 -0.78 -6.23 2.24
C ASP A 347 -1.48 -7.59 2.13
N CYS A 348 -0.70 -8.66 2.30
CA CYS A 348 -1.17 -10.04 2.24
C CYS A 348 -0.78 -10.75 3.52
N HIS A 349 -1.74 -11.40 4.17
CA HIS A 349 -1.55 -12.03 5.47
C HIS A 349 -1.66 -13.55 5.38
N SER A 350 -1.06 -14.25 6.34
CA SER A 350 -1.44 -15.64 6.61
C SER A 350 -2.91 -15.69 7.04
N THR A 351 -3.65 -16.67 6.53
CA THR A 351 -5.06 -16.87 6.92
C THR A 351 -5.17 -17.37 8.37
N ALA A 352 -4.20 -18.17 8.80
CA ALA A 352 -4.02 -18.54 10.20
C ALA A 352 -3.30 -17.43 10.98
N HIS A 353 -3.55 -17.41 12.30
CA HIS A 353 -2.98 -16.45 13.24
C HIS A 353 -2.65 -17.13 14.57
N VAL A 354 -1.85 -16.46 15.39
CA VAL A 354 -1.59 -16.78 16.79
C VAL A 354 -1.94 -15.56 17.66
N THR A 355 -1.97 -15.72 18.97
CA THR A 355 -2.13 -14.59 19.91
C THR A 355 -0.82 -13.83 20.13
N THR A 356 -0.88 -12.60 20.63
CA THR A 356 0.34 -11.85 20.98
C THR A 356 1.16 -12.58 22.05
N GLU A 357 0.53 -13.18 23.06
CA GLU A 357 1.22 -13.95 24.10
C GLU A 357 1.98 -15.14 23.51
N GLN A 358 1.35 -15.91 22.62
CA GLN A 358 1.98 -17.02 21.93
C GLN A 358 3.18 -16.58 21.08
N TRP A 359 3.04 -15.48 20.33
CA TRP A 359 4.15 -14.94 19.55
C TRP A 359 5.28 -14.43 20.45
N GLN A 360 4.94 -13.74 21.55
CA GLN A 360 5.90 -13.25 22.51
C GLN A 360 6.73 -14.39 23.13
N ALA A 361 6.08 -15.51 23.45
CA ALA A 361 6.75 -16.70 23.96
C ALA A 361 7.77 -17.28 22.96
N VAL A 362 7.51 -17.17 21.65
CA VAL A 362 8.46 -17.57 20.60
C VAL A 362 9.65 -16.63 20.54
N ILE A 363 9.42 -15.31 20.51
CA ILE A 363 10.51 -14.33 20.31
C ILE A 363 11.38 -14.15 21.56
N THR A 364 10.82 -14.36 22.75
CA THR A 364 11.51 -14.25 24.05
C THR A 364 11.94 -15.58 24.64
N ALA A 365 11.81 -16.68 23.89
CA ALA A 365 12.25 -17.99 24.36
C ALA A 365 13.71 -17.92 24.80
N HIS A 366 13.96 -18.19 26.08
CA HIS A 366 15.29 -18.22 26.69
C HIS A 366 15.43 -19.51 27.49
N PRO A 367 16.66 -20.02 27.69
CA PRO A 367 16.88 -21.08 28.66
C PRO A 367 16.49 -20.60 30.07
N THR A 368 15.75 -21.43 30.81
CA THR A 368 15.42 -21.17 32.22
C THR A 368 16.71 -21.09 33.05
N ARG A 369 16.96 -19.92 33.66
CA ARG A 369 18.12 -19.68 34.51
C ARG A 369 17.93 -20.31 35.89
N ASP A 370 18.73 -21.33 36.20
CA ASP A 370 19.03 -21.74 37.57
C ASP A 370 20.56 -21.70 37.78
N THR A 371 21.19 -20.50 37.77
CA THR A 371 22.48 -20.24 38.46
C THR A 371 22.94 -18.77 38.36
N PRO A 372 23.63 -18.21 39.38
CA PRO A 372 24.10 -16.81 39.37
C PRO A 372 25.36 -16.62 38.49
N HIS A 373 25.43 -15.49 37.78
CA HIS A 373 26.58 -15.07 36.97
C HIS A 373 27.82 -14.75 37.83
N GLY A 374 28.93 -15.47 37.60
CA GLY A 374 30.28 -15.08 38.01
C GLY A 374 30.95 -14.20 36.94
N GLY A 375 31.66 -13.17 37.38
CA GLY A 375 32.14 -12.05 36.56
C GLY A 375 33.07 -12.37 35.39
N THR A 376 33.12 -11.40 34.49
CA THR A 376 33.92 -11.30 33.27
C THR A 376 35.42 -11.40 33.52
N ASP A 377 36.07 -12.40 32.92
CA ASP A 377 37.50 -12.36 32.64
C ASP A 377 37.79 -12.87 31.22
N GLY A 378 38.59 -12.09 30.47
CA GLY A 378 38.72 -12.10 29.00
C GLY A 378 39.44 -13.30 28.36
N ARG A 379 39.40 -14.49 28.96
CA ARG A 379 39.87 -15.74 28.33
C ARG A 379 38.73 -16.75 28.35
N THR A 380 38.13 -17.01 27.18
CA THR A 380 37.09 -18.04 27.07
C THR A 380 37.70 -19.42 27.29
N THR A 381 37.61 -19.93 28.51
CA THR A 381 37.96 -21.31 28.85
C THR A 381 37.08 -22.28 28.04
N ARG A 382 37.57 -23.50 27.80
CA ARG A 382 36.79 -24.56 27.15
C ARG A 382 35.45 -24.79 27.86
N GLU A 383 35.46 -24.69 29.19
CA GLU A 383 34.28 -24.81 30.06
C GLU A 383 33.26 -23.69 29.80
N ALA A 384 33.71 -22.43 29.68
CA ALA A 384 32.81 -21.31 29.36
C ALA A 384 32.21 -21.43 27.94
N ARG A 385 32.91 -22.07 26.99
CA ARG A 385 32.35 -22.38 25.66
C ARG A 385 31.33 -23.51 25.72
N GLN A 386 31.61 -24.56 26.49
CA GLN A 386 30.70 -25.68 26.69
C GLN A 386 29.40 -25.20 27.34
N GLN A 387 29.50 -24.42 28.41
CA GLN A 387 28.35 -23.90 29.14
C GLN A 387 27.44 -23.03 28.26
N ARG A 388 28.01 -22.16 27.41
CA ARG A 388 27.23 -21.40 26.42
C ARG A 388 26.56 -22.28 25.36
N GLY A 389 27.20 -23.39 24.99
CA GLY A 389 26.62 -24.39 24.08
C GLY A 389 25.40 -25.07 24.71
N ASP A 390 25.57 -25.58 25.93
CA ASP A 390 24.51 -26.26 26.68
C ASP A 390 23.31 -25.33 26.95
N GLU A 391 23.56 -24.06 27.28
CA GLU A 391 22.52 -23.03 27.44
C GLU A 391 21.76 -22.76 26.13
N ARG A 392 22.47 -22.67 25.01
CA ARG A 392 21.85 -22.46 23.69
C ARG A 392 20.99 -23.66 23.29
N ASP A 393 21.45 -24.88 23.56
CA ASP A 393 20.72 -26.11 23.25
C ASP A 393 19.46 -26.25 24.12
N ALA A 394 19.55 -25.92 25.42
CA ALA A 394 18.38 -25.86 26.30
C ALA A 394 17.36 -24.82 25.82
N GLY A 395 17.83 -23.63 25.41
CA GLY A 395 16.99 -22.60 24.81
C GLY A 395 16.32 -23.07 23.52
N ARG A 396 17.07 -23.72 22.61
CA ARG A 396 16.54 -24.33 21.38
C ARG A 396 15.47 -25.38 21.67
N GLY A 397 15.64 -26.19 22.72
CA GLY A 397 14.63 -27.15 23.15
C GLY A 397 13.33 -26.49 23.62
N ALA A 398 13.45 -25.43 24.43
CA ALA A 398 12.29 -24.64 24.88
C ALA A 398 11.56 -23.97 23.70
N LEU A 399 12.31 -23.37 22.78
CA LEU A 399 11.74 -22.80 21.55
C LEU A 399 11.02 -23.86 20.73
N THR A 400 11.63 -25.04 20.53
CA THR A 400 11.01 -26.14 19.77
C THR A 400 9.67 -26.55 20.39
N ALA A 401 9.57 -26.64 21.71
CA ALA A 401 8.31 -26.93 22.39
C ALA A 401 7.23 -25.86 22.14
N GLN A 402 7.62 -24.57 22.10
CA GLN A 402 6.71 -23.49 21.73
C GLN A 402 6.26 -23.62 20.26
N LEU A 403 7.18 -23.89 19.33
CA LEU A 403 6.84 -24.08 17.92
C LEU A 403 5.91 -25.28 17.70
N ASP A 404 6.14 -26.39 18.40
CA ASP A 404 5.27 -27.58 18.35
C ASP A 404 3.85 -27.27 18.83
N ALA A 405 3.70 -26.43 19.86
CA ALA A 405 2.40 -25.98 20.35
C ALA A 405 1.65 -25.11 19.31
N LEU A 406 2.37 -24.36 18.48
CA LEU A 406 1.80 -23.51 17.43
C LEU A 406 1.58 -24.22 16.10
N ASN A 407 2.17 -25.41 15.91
CA ASN A 407 2.27 -26.06 14.59
C ASN A 407 0.92 -26.34 13.90
N ASN A 408 -0.17 -26.48 14.67
CA ASN A 408 -1.53 -26.65 14.14
C ASN A 408 -2.17 -25.33 13.65
N GLN A 409 -1.64 -24.18 14.09
CA GLN A 409 -2.09 -22.83 13.70
C GLN A 409 -1.15 -22.27 12.63
N ILE A 410 0.13 -22.10 12.98
CA ILE A 410 1.19 -21.62 12.09
C ILE A 410 2.38 -22.55 12.25
N SER A 411 2.71 -23.28 11.18
CA SER A 411 3.84 -24.21 11.19
C SER A 411 5.13 -23.45 10.91
N LEU A 412 6.02 -23.43 11.90
CA LEU A 412 7.29 -22.71 11.89
C LEU A 412 8.41 -23.69 12.22
N ARG A 413 9.58 -23.51 11.60
CA ARG A 413 10.78 -24.30 11.89
C ARG A 413 12.01 -23.42 11.95
N VAL A 414 12.96 -23.78 12.81
CA VAL A 414 14.28 -23.16 12.79
C VAL A 414 15.13 -23.84 11.71
N ALA A 415 15.66 -23.05 10.79
CA ALA A 415 16.65 -23.50 9.82
C ALA A 415 17.99 -22.81 10.11
N ASP A 416 19.04 -23.59 10.36
CA ASP A 416 20.41 -23.09 10.49
C ASP A 416 21.11 -23.06 9.13
N HIS A 417 21.86 -22.00 8.87
CA HIS A 417 22.58 -21.77 7.62
C HIS A 417 24.04 -21.49 7.88
N VAL A 418 24.88 -21.98 6.96
CA VAL A 418 26.32 -21.75 6.97
C VAL A 418 26.68 -20.94 5.74
N ALA A 419 27.31 -19.78 5.93
CA ALA A 419 27.92 -19.09 4.79
C ALA A 419 29.18 -19.86 4.36
N ILE A 420 29.34 -20.06 3.05
CA ILE A 420 30.52 -20.71 2.50
C ILE A 420 31.55 -19.65 2.16
N ASP A 421 32.78 -19.84 2.66
CA ASP A 421 33.92 -19.03 2.28
C ASP A 421 34.30 -19.33 0.83
N ARG A 422 34.32 -18.28 0.00
CA ARG A 422 34.50 -18.43 -1.45
C ARG A 422 35.91 -18.88 -1.87
N TRP A 423 36.91 -18.73 -1.00
CA TRP A 423 38.29 -19.09 -1.28
C TRP A 423 38.61 -20.52 -0.85
N THR A 424 38.07 -20.95 0.29
CA THR A 424 38.34 -22.26 0.88
C THR A 424 37.29 -23.30 0.51
N GLY A 425 36.09 -22.87 0.12
CA GLY A 425 34.94 -23.76 -0.09
C GLY A 425 34.39 -24.37 1.21
N GLY A 426 34.97 -24.02 2.37
CA GLY A 426 34.53 -24.45 3.69
C GLY A 426 33.52 -23.50 4.33
N ALA A 427 33.06 -23.86 5.52
CA ALA A 427 32.25 -22.98 6.34
C ALA A 427 33.05 -21.72 6.70
N ALA A 428 32.51 -20.55 6.40
CA ALA A 428 33.09 -19.28 6.82
C ALA A 428 32.93 -19.13 8.35
N GLU A 429 34.05 -18.89 9.03
CA GLU A 429 34.09 -18.80 10.48
C GLU A 429 33.21 -17.63 10.98
N GLY A 430 32.35 -17.90 11.96
CA GLY A 430 31.47 -16.89 12.57
C GLY A 430 30.27 -16.46 11.72
N LEU A 431 30.02 -17.07 10.56
CA LEU A 431 28.89 -16.73 9.66
C LEU A 431 27.78 -17.79 9.66
N LEU A 432 27.58 -18.44 10.81
CA LEU A 432 26.38 -19.24 11.07
C LEU A 432 25.24 -18.30 11.44
N TYR A 433 24.07 -18.46 10.81
CA TYR A 433 22.86 -17.73 11.18
C TYR A 433 21.66 -18.65 11.04
N SER A 434 20.61 -18.34 11.78
CA SER A 434 19.40 -19.13 11.88
C SER A 434 18.18 -18.32 11.51
N VAL A 435 17.19 -18.97 10.91
CA VAL A 435 15.99 -18.34 10.39
C VAL A 435 14.78 -19.13 10.86
N LEU A 436 13.77 -18.42 11.36
CA LEU A 436 12.48 -19.01 11.67
C LEU A 436 11.67 -19.04 10.38
N GLU A 437 11.66 -20.19 9.71
CA GLU A 437 11.01 -20.40 8.44
C GLU A 437 9.54 -20.81 8.62
N PRO A 438 8.59 -20.07 8.03
CA PRO A 438 7.23 -20.55 7.89
C PRO A 438 7.16 -21.69 6.87
N THR A 439 6.45 -22.76 7.23
CA THR A 439 6.20 -23.91 6.36
C THR A 439 4.72 -24.21 6.28
N ARG A 440 4.22 -24.60 5.10
CA ARG A 440 2.81 -24.96 4.90
C ARG A 440 1.83 -23.87 5.37
N ILE A 441 2.14 -22.61 5.07
CA ILE A 441 1.26 -21.48 5.39
C ILE A 441 0.32 -21.22 4.23
N THR A 442 -0.97 -21.14 4.52
CA THR A 442 -1.96 -20.62 3.60
C THR A 442 -2.03 -19.10 3.73
N TRP A 443 -2.01 -18.43 2.58
CA TRP A 443 -2.04 -16.97 2.48
C TRP A 443 -3.34 -16.50 1.84
N GLU A 444 -3.71 -15.26 2.13
CA GLU A 444 -4.74 -14.57 1.34
C GLU A 444 -4.31 -14.45 -0.13
N PRO A 445 -5.24 -14.35 -1.08
CA PRO A 445 -4.91 -14.00 -2.46
C PRO A 445 -4.10 -12.69 -2.53
N LEU A 446 -3.11 -12.59 -3.42
CA LEU A 446 -2.46 -11.30 -3.66
C LEU A 446 -3.46 -10.40 -4.40
N ARG A 447 -3.78 -9.25 -3.81
CA ARG A 447 -4.72 -8.29 -4.39
C ARG A 447 -3.97 -7.08 -4.94
N LEU A 448 -4.03 -6.90 -6.26
CA LEU A 448 -3.58 -5.70 -6.94
C LEU A 448 -4.78 -4.87 -7.39
N ARG A 449 -4.63 -3.55 -7.42
CA ARG A 449 -5.63 -2.64 -7.98
C ARG A 449 -4.95 -1.64 -8.91
N LEU A 450 -5.58 -1.35 -10.04
CA LEU A 450 -5.05 -0.43 -11.04
C LEU A 450 -6.03 0.73 -11.26
N ASP A 451 -5.55 1.94 -11.01
CA ASP A 451 -6.26 3.19 -11.30
C ASP A 451 -6.15 3.52 -12.80
N THR A 452 -7.08 3.00 -13.61
CA THR A 452 -7.07 3.21 -15.07
C THR A 452 -7.26 4.69 -15.42
N THR A 453 -7.93 5.45 -14.55
CA THR A 453 -8.19 6.88 -14.76
C THR A 453 -6.90 7.71 -14.69
N ARG A 454 -5.94 7.27 -13.86
CA ARG A 454 -4.60 7.86 -13.81
C ARG A 454 -3.77 7.57 -15.05
N LEU A 455 -3.95 6.41 -15.67
CA LEU A 455 -3.24 6.07 -16.91
C LEU A 455 -3.76 6.89 -18.10
N ALA A 456 -5.06 7.21 -18.08
CA ALA A 456 -5.73 8.08 -19.06
C ALA A 456 -5.53 9.59 -18.80
N ALA A 457 -4.94 10.00 -17.66
CA ALA A 457 -4.72 11.41 -17.36
C ALA A 457 -3.41 11.93 -17.99
N PRO A 458 -3.38 13.15 -18.55
CA PRO A 458 -2.13 13.79 -18.97
C PRO A 458 -1.23 14.04 -17.74
N THR A 459 0.06 13.83 -17.91
CA THR A 459 1.08 14.10 -16.88
C THR A 459 1.71 15.48 -17.09
N LYS A 460 2.18 16.16 -16.04
CA LYS A 460 2.91 17.45 -16.22
C LYS A 460 4.20 17.28 -17.05
N THR A 461 4.72 16.06 -17.14
CA THR A 461 5.82 15.66 -18.04
C THR A 461 5.41 15.54 -19.51
N ASP A 462 4.12 15.73 -19.86
CA ASP A 462 3.63 15.78 -21.24
C ASP A 462 3.84 17.16 -21.91
N GLN A 463 4.61 18.06 -21.28
CA GLN A 463 5.11 19.27 -21.94
C GLN A 463 6.22 18.91 -22.93
N PRO A 464 6.26 19.54 -24.12
CA PRO A 464 7.14 19.12 -25.22
C PRO A 464 8.62 19.20 -24.80
N GLY A 465 9.31 18.06 -24.81
CA GLY A 465 10.75 17.98 -24.58
C GLY A 465 11.21 17.20 -23.33
N ASN A 466 10.34 16.52 -22.58
CA ASN A 466 10.74 15.69 -21.44
C ASN A 466 10.04 14.31 -21.46
N THR A 467 10.23 13.55 -22.56
CA THR A 467 9.65 12.21 -22.85
C THR A 467 8.13 12.15 -22.62
N ASP A 468 7.26 12.65 -23.50
CA ASP A 468 7.02 12.41 -24.95
C ASP A 468 6.56 10.99 -25.32
N GLN A 469 5.43 10.55 -24.77
CA GLN A 469 4.61 9.51 -25.40
C GLN A 469 3.15 9.95 -25.44
N PRO A 470 2.48 9.94 -26.61
CA PRO A 470 1.07 10.25 -26.67
C PRO A 470 0.27 9.29 -25.77
N LEU A 471 -0.87 9.76 -25.27
CA LEU A 471 -1.65 9.09 -24.22
C LEU A 471 -2.04 7.64 -24.59
N ASP A 472 -2.27 7.41 -25.89
CA ASP A 472 -2.50 6.10 -26.49
C ASP A 472 -1.37 5.11 -26.21
N THR A 473 -0.14 5.57 -26.40
CA THR A 473 1.10 4.82 -26.32
C THR A 473 1.42 4.51 -24.87
N ARG A 474 1.23 5.47 -23.97
CA ARG A 474 1.37 5.23 -22.52
C ARG A 474 0.44 4.11 -22.04
N THR A 475 -0.82 4.17 -22.45
CA THR A 475 -1.84 3.19 -22.06
C THR A 475 -1.46 1.82 -22.60
N ALA A 476 -1.16 1.72 -23.90
CA ALA A 476 -0.71 0.50 -24.56
C ALA A 476 0.51 -0.13 -23.87
N LEU A 477 1.57 0.67 -23.59
CA LEU A 477 2.77 0.15 -22.92
C LEU A 477 2.49 -0.30 -21.49
N SER A 478 1.57 0.37 -20.79
CA SER A 478 1.18 -0.03 -19.43
C SER A 478 0.43 -1.35 -19.41
N VAL A 479 -0.47 -1.58 -20.38
CA VAL A 479 -1.19 -2.86 -20.54
C VAL A 479 -0.20 -3.98 -20.84
N ALA A 480 0.63 -3.82 -21.87
CA ALA A 480 1.58 -4.84 -22.29
C ALA A 480 2.56 -5.18 -21.16
N LEU A 481 3.15 -4.18 -20.51
CA LEU A 481 4.07 -4.39 -19.39
C LEU A 481 3.40 -5.09 -18.20
N LEU A 482 2.18 -4.71 -17.84
CA LEU A 482 1.45 -5.37 -16.76
C LEU A 482 1.24 -6.85 -17.07
N LEU A 483 0.78 -7.18 -18.28
CA LEU A 483 0.56 -8.58 -18.68
C LEU A 483 1.86 -9.39 -18.73
N LEU A 484 2.98 -8.79 -19.17
CA LEU A 484 4.29 -9.44 -19.15
C LEU A 484 4.73 -9.76 -17.70
N ILE A 485 4.56 -8.81 -16.78
CA ILE A 485 4.91 -9.03 -15.37
C ILE A 485 4.04 -10.13 -14.74
N LEU A 486 2.73 -10.11 -15.00
CA LEU A 486 1.81 -11.10 -14.44
C LEU A 486 2.04 -12.49 -15.03
N ARG A 487 2.41 -12.58 -16.31
CA ARG A 487 2.82 -13.84 -16.94
C ARG A 487 4.10 -14.39 -16.31
N ASP A 488 5.14 -13.55 -16.16
CA ASP A 488 6.39 -13.98 -15.54
C ASP A 488 6.20 -14.37 -14.05
N LEU A 489 5.27 -13.70 -13.35
CA LEU A 489 4.85 -14.09 -12.01
C LEU A 489 4.17 -15.47 -12.00
N ALA A 490 3.24 -15.70 -12.94
CA ALA A 490 2.53 -16.97 -13.06
C ALA A 490 3.45 -18.14 -13.43
N ASP A 491 4.44 -17.88 -14.27
CA ASP A 491 5.48 -18.84 -14.67
C ASP A 491 6.54 -19.09 -13.56
N GLY A 492 6.44 -18.43 -12.41
CA GLY A 492 7.34 -18.63 -11.26
C GLY A 492 8.71 -17.95 -11.36
N TRP A 493 8.89 -16.96 -12.25
CA TRP A 493 10.16 -16.24 -12.40
C TRP A 493 10.44 -15.22 -11.29
N LEU A 494 9.41 -14.83 -10.53
CA LEU A 494 9.51 -13.85 -9.46
C LEU A 494 9.55 -14.58 -8.12
N THR A 495 10.49 -14.17 -7.27
CA THR A 495 10.53 -14.57 -5.86
C THR A 495 10.07 -13.41 -4.99
N VAL A 496 9.33 -13.72 -3.94
CA VAL A 496 8.74 -12.75 -3.04
C VAL A 496 9.32 -12.91 -1.64
N GLY A 497 9.73 -11.80 -1.03
CA GLY A 497 10.27 -11.76 0.33
C GLY A 497 11.78 -11.93 0.42
N PHE A 498 12.24 -12.44 1.56
CA PHE A 498 13.65 -12.53 1.93
C PHE A 498 14.31 -13.82 1.44
N GLY A 499 15.51 -13.70 0.88
CA GLY A 499 16.34 -14.85 0.50
C GLY A 499 16.01 -15.46 -0.87
N GLY A 500 15.45 -14.68 -1.80
CA GLY A 500 15.13 -15.15 -3.16
C GLY A 500 16.29 -15.82 -3.89
N THR A 501 17.52 -15.31 -3.74
CA THR A 501 18.74 -15.89 -4.32
C THR A 501 19.25 -17.14 -3.58
N ARG A 502 18.60 -17.52 -2.47
CA ARG A 502 18.94 -18.67 -1.62
C ARG A 502 17.81 -19.72 -1.61
N GLY A 503 16.94 -19.71 -2.63
CA GLY A 503 15.89 -20.70 -2.81
C GLY A 503 14.62 -20.47 -1.97
N ARG A 504 14.43 -19.27 -1.41
CA ARG A 504 13.20 -18.89 -0.68
C ARG A 504 12.29 -18.02 -1.53
N GLY A 505 11.03 -17.92 -1.11
CA GLY A 505 10.08 -16.98 -1.69
C GLY A 505 9.57 -17.36 -3.07
N GLN A 506 9.82 -18.59 -3.53
CA GLN A 506 9.20 -19.13 -4.73
C GLN A 506 7.71 -19.31 -4.47
N ILE A 507 6.90 -18.96 -5.46
CA ILE A 507 5.45 -19.08 -5.43
C ILE A 507 4.98 -19.89 -6.62
N ALA A 508 3.89 -20.62 -6.43
CA ALA A 508 3.09 -21.21 -7.49
C ALA A 508 1.80 -20.40 -7.62
N VAL A 509 1.47 -19.96 -8.82
CA VAL A 509 0.24 -19.22 -9.10
C VAL A 509 -0.76 -20.16 -9.74
N ASP A 510 -1.94 -20.25 -9.17
CA ASP A 510 -3.02 -21.09 -9.68
C ASP A 510 -3.83 -20.33 -10.74
N GLN A 511 -4.23 -19.10 -10.42
CA GLN A 511 -5.09 -18.32 -11.28
C GLN A 511 -4.94 -16.81 -11.03
N ILE A 512 -5.00 -16.03 -12.11
CA ILE A 512 -5.06 -14.56 -12.05
C ILE A 512 -6.37 -14.11 -12.70
N ARG A 513 -7.22 -13.40 -11.94
CA ARG A 513 -8.54 -12.93 -12.37
C ARG A 513 -8.60 -11.41 -12.40
N PHE A 514 -9.30 -10.88 -13.40
CA PHE A 514 -9.50 -9.45 -13.59
C PHE A 514 -10.97 -9.09 -13.38
N THR A 515 -11.26 -8.14 -12.49
CA THR A 515 -12.62 -7.66 -12.22
C THR A 515 -12.65 -6.14 -12.18
N GLY A 516 -13.77 -5.53 -12.56
CA GLY A 516 -13.93 -4.08 -12.56
C GLY A 516 -15.19 -3.65 -13.28
N ALA A 517 -15.67 -2.45 -12.98
CA ALA A 517 -16.87 -1.87 -13.56
C ALA A 517 -16.59 -0.44 -14.04
N GLY A 518 -17.26 -0.05 -15.14
CA GLY A 518 -17.11 1.28 -15.75
C GLY A 518 -15.68 1.61 -16.16
N LEU A 519 -14.96 0.62 -16.67
CA LEU A 519 -13.61 0.80 -17.21
C LEU A 519 -13.69 1.22 -18.69
N ALA A 520 -12.81 2.11 -19.11
CA ALA A 520 -12.59 2.40 -20.52
C ALA A 520 -11.75 1.28 -21.17
N GLU A 521 -11.86 1.15 -22.50
CA GLU A 521 -10.95 0.29 -23.26
C GLU A 521 -9.50 0.81 -23.16
N PRO A 522 -8.49 -0.09 -23.18
CA PRO A 522 -8.61 -1.54 -23.32
C PRO A 522 -8.88 -2.29 -22.00
N TRP A 523 -8.99 -1.60 -20.86
CA TRP A 523 -9.05 -2.24 -19.52
C TRP A 523 -10.35 -3.01 -19.28
N SER A 524 -11.48 -2.54 -19.82
CA SER A 524 -12.76 -3.26 -19.76
C SER A 524 -12.68 -4.64 -20.41
N GLN A 525 -11.88 -4.81 -21.46
CA GLN A 525 -11.72 -6.07 -22.18
C GLN A 525 -10.99 -7.15 -21.36
N LEU A 526 -10.30 -6.76 -20.28
CA LEU A 526 -9.68 -7.71 -19.34
C LEU A 526 -10.71 -8.28 -18.35
N THR A 527 -11.76 -7.52 -18.04
CA THR A 527 -12.69 -7.87 -16.95
C THR A 527 -13.47 -9.15 -17.25
N GLY A 528 -13.68 -9.98 -16.22
CA GLY A 528 -14.38 -11.26 -16.35
C GLY A 528 -13.54 -12.37 -17.00
N ARG A 529 -12.26 -12.11 -17.33
CA ARG A 529 -11.34 -13.09 -17.90
C ARG A 529 -10.20 -13.43 -16.93
N THR A 530 -9.55 -14.58 -17.17
CA THR A 530 -8.28 -14.96 -16.54
C THR A 530 -7.09 -14.49 -17.35
N LEU A 531 -5.91 -14.40 -16.74
CA LEU A 531 -4.67 -14.12 -17.49
C LEU A 531 -4.45 -15.14 -18.61
N GLU A 532 -4.63 -16.43 -18.33
CA GLU A 532 -4.48 -17.49 -19.33
C GLU A 532 -5.39 -17.28 -20.54
N GLN A 533 -6.67 -16.96 -20.31
CA GLN A 533 -7.62 -16.66 -21.39
C GLN A 533 -7.18 -15.45 -22.22
N ILE A 534 -6.68 -14.40 -21.57
CA ILE A 534 -6.22 -13.18 -22.24
C ILE A 534 -4.96 -13.42 -23.06
N LEU A 535 -4.05 -14.28 -22.60
CA LEU A 535 -2.82 -14.59 -23.33
C LEU A 535 -3.06 -15.55 -24.50
N ASN A 536 -3.99 -16.50 -24.35
CA ASN A 536 -4.34 -17.46 -25.40
C ASN A 536 -5.19 -16.83 -26.53
N ASP A 537 -6.12 -15.94 -26.18
CA ASP A 537 -6.97 -15.21 -27.12
C ASP A 537 -7.01 -13.71 -26.75
N PRO A 538 -5.98 -12.94 -27.13
CA PRO A 538 -5.88 -11.53 -26.77
C PRO A 538 -7.02 -10.71 -27.38
N PRO A 539 -7.81 -9.98 -26.57
CA PRO A 539 -8.84 -9.11 -27.10
C PRO A 539 -8.21 -7.95 -27.92
N PRO A 540 -8.97 -7.31 -28.83
CA PRO A 540 -8.41 -6.37 -29.81
C PRO A 540 -7.54 -5.26 -29.22
N GLY A 541 -7.96 -4.64 -28.11
CA GLY A 541 -7.21 -3.57 -27.47
C GLY A 541 -5.93 -4.06 -26.77
N VAL A 542 -5.88 -5.32 -26.34
CA VAL A 542 -4.65 -5.96 -25.84
C VAL A 542 -3.72 -6.30 -26.99
N ALA A 543 -4.25 -6.83 -28.10
CA ALA A 543 -3.46 -7.11 -29.29
C ALA A 543 -2.82 -5.83 -29.86
N GLU A 544 -3.58 -4.74 -29.93
CA GLU A 544 -3.07 -3.41 -30.30
C GLU A 544 -1.99 -2.93 -29.34
N ALA A 545 -2.20 -3.09 -28.02
CA ALA A 545 -1.20 -2.75 -27.02
C ALA A 545 0.11 -3.54 -27.18
N MET A 546 0.02 -4.83 -27.51
CA MET A 546 1.17 -5.69 -27.81
C MET A 546 1.88 -5.28 -29.10
N THR A 547 1.16 -4.92 -30.17
CA THR A 547 1.75 -4.37 -31.39
C THR A 547 2.50 -3.08 -31.10
N ARG A 548 1.88 -2.15 -30.36
CA ARG A 548 2.50 -0.88 -29.98
C ARG A 548 3.74 -1.06 -29.11
N TRP A 549 3.73 -2.08 -28.24
CA TRP A 549 4.90 -2.49 -27.48
C TRP A 549 6.06 -2.91 -28.39
N ALA A 550 5.79 -3.76 -29.38
CA ALA A 550 6.79 -4.21 -30.35
C ALA A 550 7.34 -3.06 -31.22
N GLU A 551 6.49 -2.11 -31.63
CA GLU A 551 6.90 -0.91 -32.35
C GLU A 551 7.82 -0.01 -31.51
N THR A 552 7.52 0.14 -30.21
CA THR A 552 8.29 0.98 -29.29
C THR A 552 9.65 0.38 -28.97
N PHE A 553 9.73 -0.95 -28.89
CA PHE A 553 10.94 -1.70 -28.59
C PHE A 553 11.32 -2.64 -29.75
N PRO A 554 11.78 -2.08 -30.89
CA PRO A 554 12.12 -2.88 -32.06
C PRO A 554 13.28 -3.82 -31.75
N ASN A 555 13.25 -5.03 -32.31
CA ASN A 555 14.31 -6.01 -32.14
C ASN A 555 15.63 -5.45 -32.70
N PRO A 556 16.71 -5.34 -31.88
CA PRO A 556 18.01 -4.83 -32.33
C PRO A 556 18.66 -5.69 -33.42
N HIS A 557 18.17 -6.92 -33.65
CA HIS A 557 18.68 -7.87 -34.64
C HIS A 557 17.74 -8.14 -35.83
N SER A 558 16.64 -7.37 -36.00
CA SER A 558 15.87 -7.48 -37.23
C SER A 558 16.74 -7.06 -38.43
N PRO A 559 16.94 -7.92 -39.45
CA PRO A 559 17.70 -7.53 -40.63
C PRO A 559 17.03 -6.30 -41.24
N LYS A 560 17.80 -5.23 -41.44
CA LYS A 560 17.33 -4.05 -42.18
C LYS A 560 16.92 -4.54 -43.57
N VAL A 561 15.61 -4.64 -43.81
CA VAL A 561 15.09 -4.75 -45.17
C VAL A 561 15.45 -3.43 -45.83
N THR A 562 16.52 -3.45 -46.61
CA THR A 562 16.96 -2.30 -47.40
C THR A 562 16.00 -2.24 -48.60
N PRO A 563 15.43 -1.07 -48.93
CA PRO A 563 14.39 -0.95 -49.94
C PRO A 563 14.81 -1.41 -51.33
#